data_AF-A0A930EF59-F1
#
_entry.id   AF-A0A930EF59-F1
#
_cell.length_a   1.000
_cell.length_b   1.000
_cell.length_c   1.000
_cell.angle_alpha   90.00
_cell.angle_beta   90.00
_cell.angle_gamma   90.00
#
_symmetry.space_group_name_H-M   'P 1'
#
loop_
_entity.id
_entity.type
_entity.pdbx_description
1 polymer ?
#
loop_
_entity_poly.entity_id
_entity_poly.type
_entity_poly.pdbx_seq_one_letter_code
_entity_poly.pdbx_strand_id
1 'polypeptide(L)' 'MRDTATRQQAIDLARDSFKFISEYKGEIPGAARSECGNSEEHDLEAARAVAIDMVEVLKDWNEEKLDYDYEG' A
#
# COMPACT_ATOMS: atom_id res chain seq x y z
N MET A 1 15.62 2.47 8.79
CA MET A 1 14.39 2.87 8.08
C MET A 1 13.83 4.17 8.63
N ARG A 2 13.51 4.27 9.94
CA ARG A 2 12.82 5.45 10.51
C ARG A 2 13.46 6.80 10.15
N ASP A 3 14.80 6.89 10.17
CA ASP A 3 15.50 8.17 9.91
C ASP A 3 16.47 8.10 8.72
N THR A 4 16.44 7.02 7.94
CA THR A 4 17.47 6.73 6.92
C THR A 4 16.92 6.28 5.56
N ALA A 5 15.60 6.16 5.43
CA ALA A 5 15.00 5.79 4.16
C ALA A 5 15.17 6.95 3.15
N THR A 6 15.65 6.62 1.95
CA THR A 6 15.65 7.59 0.84
C THR A 6 14.24 7.75 0.29
N ARG A 7 14.01 8.82 -0.50
CA ARG A 7 12.75 9.05 -1.21
C ARG A 7 12.41 7.88 -2.13
N GLN A 8 13.37 7.42 -2.95
CA GLN A 8 13.18 6.24 -3.79
C GLN A 8 12.80 4.99 -2.99
N GLN A 9 13.46 4.73 -1.84
CA GLN A 9 13.12 3.58 -1.00
C GLN A 9 11.69 3.63 -0.46
N ALA A 10 11.16 4.82 -0.17
CA ALA A 10 9.77 4.98 0.25
C ALA A 10 8.80 4.70 -0.91
N ILE A 11 9.12 5.16 -2.13
CA ILE A 11 8.32 4.90 -3.33
C ILE A 11 8.29 3.40 -3.63
N ASP A 12 9.44 2.75 -3.62
CA ASP A 12 9.56 1.32 -3.92
C ASP A 12 8.84 0.49 -2.86
N LEU A 13 8.95 0.86 -1.58
CA LEU A 13 8.20 0.19 -0.50
C LEU A 13 6.69 0.30 -0.72
N ALA A 14 6.17 1.45 -1.12
CA ALA A 14 4.75 1.62 -1.39
C ALA A 14 4.31 0.76 -2.58
N ARG A 15 5.07 0.78 -3.69
CA ARG A 15 4.82 -0.07 -4.88
C ARG A 15 4.78 -1.55 -4.53
N ASP A 16 5.79 -2.03 -3.81
CA ASP A 16 5.90 -3.43 -3.41
C ASP A 16 4.75 -3.83 -2.47
N SER A 17 4.36 -2.94 -1.56
CA SER A 17 3.24 -3.17 -0.64
C SER A 17 1.90 -3.30 -1.37
N PHE A 18 1.58 -2.38 -2.28
CA PHE A 18 0.32 -2.46 -3.04
C PHE A 18 0.31 -3.62 -4.04
N LYS A 19 1.45 -3.94 -4.65
CA LYS A 19 1.59 -5.16 -5.46
C LYS A 19 1.35 -6.43 -4.63
N PHE A 20 1.91 -6.48 -3.42
CA PHE A 20 1.67 -7.60 -2.52
C PHE A 20 0.18 -7.73 -2.17
N ILE A 21 -0.49 -6.62 -1.82
CA ILE A 21 -1.92 -6.63 -1.46
C ILE A 21 -2.77 -7.08 -2.66
N SER A 22 -2.51 -6.60 -3.88
CA SER A 22 -3.32 -6.93 -5.06
C SER A 22 -3.28 -8.43 -5.42
N GLU A 23 -2.17 -9.08 -5.12
CA GLU A 23 -1.94 -10.51 -5.34
C GLU A 23 -2.26 -11.38 -4.12
N TYR A 24 -2.49 -10.77 -2.94
CA TYR A 24 -2.68 -11.48 -1.68
C TYR A 24 -3.92 -12.37 -1.69
N LYS A 25 -3.79 -13.54 -1.08
CA LYS A 25 -4.86 -14.53 -0.88
C LYS A 25 -4.70 -15.17 0.49
N GLY A 26 -5.82 -15.56 1.07
CA GLY A 26 -5.86 -16.21 2.38
C GLY A 26 -6.56 -15.36 3.43
N GLU A 27 -6.31 -15.69 4.69
CA GLU A 27 -6.89 -14.95 5.81
C GLU A 27 -6.12 -13.66 6.06
N ILE A 28 -6.83 -12.55 6.31
CA ILE A 28 -6.18 -11.28 6.66
C ILE A 28 -5.49 -11.46 8.02
N PRO A 29 -4.16 -11.26 8.10
CA PRO A 29 -3.43 -11.42 9.36
C PRO A 29 -3.94 -10.46 10.43
N GLY A 30 -4.22 -10.98 11.64
CA GLY A 30 -4.71 -10.20 12.77
C GLY A 30 -6.19 -9.79 12.69
N ALA A 31 -6.94 -10.24 11.68
CA ALA A 31 -8.38 -9.96 11.56
C ALA A 31 -9.26 -10.83 12.47
N ALA A 32 -8.70 -11.78 13.22
CA ALA A 32 -9.46 -12.58 14.17
C ALA A 32 -10.04 -11.70 15.29
N ARG A 33 -11.24 -12.04 15.80
CA ARG A 33 -11.92 -11.28 16.85
C ARG A 33 -11.11 -11.12 18.14
N SER A 34 -10.21 -12.06 18.43
CA SER A 34 -9.30 -11.98 19.58
C SER A 34 -8.16 -10.97 19.40
N GLU A 35 -7.88 -10.56 18.16
CA GLU A 35 -6.74 -9.74 17.76
C GLU A 35 -7.16 -8.35 17.25
N CYS A 36 -8.35 -8.25 16.64
CA CYS A 36 -8.92 -7.02 16.12
C CYS A 36 -10.24 -6.67 16.84
N GLY A 37 -10.29 -5.49 17.46
CA GLY A 37 -11.51 -4.96 18.07
C GLY A 37 -12.66 -4.70 17.09
N ASN A 38 -12.37 -4.75 15.77
CA ASN A 38 -13.31 -4.50 14.70
C ASN A 38 -13.20 -5.57 13.58
N SER A 39 -13.13 -6.85 13.98
CA SER A 39 -12.89 -7.97 13.06
C SER A 39 -13.92 -8.13 11.94
N GLU A 40 -15.14 -7.62 12.13
CA GLU A 40 -16.26 -7.81 11.20
C GLU A 40 -16.21 -6.86 9.99
N GLU A 41 -15.42 -5.78 10.04
CA GLU A 41 -15.35 -4.77 8.98
C GLU A 41 -14.23 -5.00 7.96
N HIS A 42 -13.63 -6.19 7.92
CA HIS A 42 -12.58 -6.52 6.96
C HIS A 42 -13.14 -7.12 5.66
N ASP A 43 -12.69 -6.59 4.51
CA ASP A 43 -13.01 -7.12 3.18
C ASP A 43 -11.73 -7.25 2.33
N LEU A 44 -11.29 -8.48 2.09
CA LEU A 44 -10.08 -8.76 1.31
C LEU A 44 -10.25 -8.42 -0.17
N GLU A 45 -11.41 -8.73 -0.77
CA GLU A 45 -11.60 -8.52 -2.20
C GLU A 45 -11.68 -7.03 -2.53
N ALA A 46 -12.34 -6.24 -1.68
CA ALA A 46 -12.33 -4.79 -1.79
C ALA A 46 -10.91 -4.21 -1.63
N ALA A 47 -10.13 -4.69 -0.65
CA ALA A 47 -8.75 -4.25 -0.45
C ALA A 47 -7.86 -4.58 -1.67
N ARG A 48 -8.04 -5.76 -2.28
CA ARG A 48 -7.35 -6.14 -3.52
C ARG A 48 -7.71 -5.23 -4.68
N ALA A 49 -8.98 -4.90 -4.85
CA ALA A 49 -9.44 -4.00 -5.91
C ALA A 49 -8.80 -2.61 -5.78
N VAL A 50 -8.82 -2.02 -4.58
CA VAL A 50 -8.16 -0.73 -4.30
C VAL A 50 -6.66 -0.80 -4.56
N ALA A 51 -6.02 -1.91 -4.20
CA ALA A 51 -4.59 -2.07 -4.43
C ALA A 51 -4.23 -2.16 -5.92
N ILE A 52 -5.06 -2.79 -6.75
CA ILE A 52 -4.87 -2.81 -8.21
C ILE A 52 -4.92 -1.37 -8.77
N ASP A 53 -5.90 -0.58 -8.37
CA ASP A 53 -6.00 0.82 -8.80
C ASP A 53 -4.76 1.62 -8.36
N MET A 54 -4.26 1.37 -7.16
CA MET A 54 -3.08 2.05 -6.63
C MET A 54 -1.78 1.65 -7.33
N VAL A 55 -1.65 0.40 -7.78
CA VAL A 55 -0.51 -0.04 -8.60
C VAL A 55 -0.39 0.80 -9.87
N GLU A 56 -1.51 1.10 -10.53
CA GLU A 56 -1.50 1.93 -11.74
C GLU A 56 -1.11 3.38 -11.45
N VAL A 57 -1.63 3.97 -10.36
CA VAL A 57 -1.25 5.34 -9.96
C VAL A 57 0.24 5.44 -9.60
N LEU A 58 0.80 4.43 -8.90
CA LEU A 58 2.19 4.43 -8.43
C LEU A 58 3.20 4.03 -9.52
N LYS A 59 2.73 3.52 -10.67
CA LYS A 59 3.57 3.03 -11.77
C LYS A 59 4.63 4.06 -12.18
N ASP A 60 4.21 5.31 -12.40
CA ASP A 60 5.08 6.39 -12.87
C ASP A 60 5.45 7.40 -11.78
N TRP A 61 5.32 7.03 -10.51
CA TRP A 61 5.75 7.87 -9.38
C TRP A 61 7.28 7.97 -9.32
N ASN A 62 7.82 9.13 -8.99
CA ASN A 62 9.26 9.36 -8.87
C ASN A 62 9.54 10.39 -7.78
N GLU A 63 10.82 10.67 -7.50
CA GLU A 63 11.18 11.60 -6.43
C GLU A 63 10.73 13.04 -6.68
N GLU A 64 10.61 13.47 -7.95
CA GLU A 64 10.15 14.81 -8.34
C GLU A 64 8.69 15.02 -7.95
N LYS A 65 7.84 14.00 -8.17
CA LYS A 65 6.42 13.98 -7.79
C LYS A 65 6.18 13.94 -6.27
N LEU A 66 7.23 13.87 -5.45
CA LEU A 66 7.14 14.02 -3.99
C LEU A 66 7.36 15.45 -3.52
N ASP A 67 7.74 16.36 -4.42
CA ASP A 67 7.75 17.78 -4.12
C ASP A 67 6.32 18.33 -4.20
N TYR A 68 5.91 19.11 -3.20
CA TYR A 68 4.60 19.75 -3.20
C TYR A 68 4.51 20.89 -4.21
N ASP A 69 5.67 21.42 -4.63
CA ASP A 69 5.77 22.49 -5.65
C ASP A 69 5.98 21.91 -7.07
N TYR A 70 5.74 20.60 -7.27
CA TYR A 70 5.86 19.97 -8.58
C TYR A 70 4.75 20.44 -9.55
N GLU A 71 5.13 21.03 -10.68
CA GLU A 71 4.21 21.67 -11.65
C GLU A 71 3.82 20.78 -12.86
N GLY A 72 4.30 19.53 -12.92
CA GLY A 72 3.97 18.58 -14.00
C GLY A 72 5.01 18.51 -15.12
#